data_AF-A0AA92JRY5-F1
#
_entry.id   AF-A0AA92JRY5-F1
#
_cell.length_a   1.000
_cell.length_b   1.000
_cell.length_c   1.000
_cell.angle_alpha   90.00
_cell.angle_beta   90.00
_cell.angle_gamma   90.00
#
_symmetry.space_group_name_H-M   'P 1'
#
loop_
_entity.id
_entity.type
_entity.pdbx_description
1 polymer ?
#
loop_
_entity_poly.entity_id
_entity_poly.type
_entity_poly.pdbx_seq_one_letter_code
_entity_poly.pdbx_strand_id
1 'polypeptide(L)'
;MKVDEALAQLATNEGSEVNIDGVFVMVHGIGYFVPSMDDIDDKSRAIMVDFHGLEKCLLSSVPAYGGGKYSYCDKAMISGVLSKSPQAEFQCAIGRIHDFVVYKYGEEMSVSL
;
A
#
# COMPACT_ATOMS: atom_id res chain seq x y z
N MET A 1 -4.58 10.72 -5.14
CA MET A 1 -5.00 11.30 -3.84
C MET A 1 -4.12 10.75 -2.75
N LYS A 2 -3.99 11.47 -1.62
CA LYS A 2 -3.22 11.00 -0.47
C LYS A 2 -4.00 9.96 0.34
N VAL A 3 -3.29 9.18 1.16
CA VAL A 3 -3.91 8.17 2.05
C VAL A 3 -4.99 8.79 2.95
N ASP A 4 -4.70 9.89 3.64
CA ASP A 4 -5.68 10.55 4.52
C ASP A 4 -6.92 11.05 3.75
N GLU A 5 -6.74 11.53 2.51
CA GLU A 5 -7.87 11.96 1.66
C GLU A 5 -8.76 10.78 1.29
N ALA A 6 -8.15 9.65 0.91
CA ALA A 6 -8.86 8.42 0.57
C ALA A 6 -9.67 7.90 1.78
N LEU A 7 -9.09 7.94 2.99
CA LEU A 7 -9.77 7.54 4.22
C LEU A 7 -10.91 8.49 4.60
N ALA A 8 -10.68 9.80 4.51
CA ALA A 8 -11.71 10.80 4.81
C ALA A 8 -12.92 10.70 3.85
N GLN A 9 -12.69 10.23 2.63
CA GLN A 9 -13.71 10.08 1.58
C GLN A 9 -14.09 8.61 1.35
N LEU A 10 -13.78 7.70 2.28
CA LEU A 10 -13.96 6.26 2.11
C LEU A 10 -15.39 5.88 1.68
N ALA A 11 -16.40 6.44 2.34
CA ALA A 11 -17.81 6.15 2.03
C ALA A 11 -18.21 6.57 0.60
N THR A 12 -17.54 7.57 0.03
CA THR A 12 -17.78 8.04 -1.35
C THR A 12 -16.97 7.23 -2.35
N ASN A 13 -15.77 6.80 -1.98
CA ASN A 13 -14.82 6.13 -2.87
C ASN A 13 -14.92 4.60 -2.82
N GLU A 14 -15.69 4.01 -1.90
CA GLU A 14 -15.87 2.55 -1.84
C GLU A 14 -16.45 2.02 -3.16
N GLY A 15 -15.81 0.99 -3.71
CA GLY A 15 -16.14 0.41 -5.01
C GLY A 15 -15.65 1.21 -6.21
N SER A 16 -15.03 2.38 -6.01
CA SER A 16 -14.48 3.22 -7.07
C SER A 16 -12.99 2.97 -7.27
N GLU A 17 -12.54 3.20 -8.50
CA GLU A 17 -11.12 3.22 -8.83
C GLU A 17 -10.47 4.49 -8.29
N VAL A 18 -9.36 4.34 -7.58
CA VAL A 18 -8.58 5.43 -7.00
C VAL A 18 -7.10 5.21 -7.28
N ASN A 19 -6.37 6.31 -7.31
CA ASN A 19 -4.91 6.32 -7.29
C ASN A 19 -4.45 6.90 -5.95
N ILE A 20 -3.70 6.12 -5.17
CA ILE A 20 -3.25 6.44 -3.82
C ILE A 20 -1.75 6.68 -3.84
N ASP A 21 -1.34 7.81 -3.27
CA ASP A 21 0.06 8.18 -3.04
C ASP A 21 0.33 8.23 -1.53
N GLY A 22 1.42 7.58 -1.10
CA GLY A 22 1.80 7.51 0.31
C GLY A 22 3.12 6.78 0.53
N VAL A 23 3.29 6.23 1.73
CA VAL A 23 4.40 5.33 2.07
C VAL A 23 3.86 3.90 2.08
N PHE A 24 4.44 3.05 1.25
CA PHE A 24 4.17 1.63 1.26
C PHE A 24 5.04 0.94 2.32
N VAL A 25 4.37 0.19 3.18
CA VAL A 25 4.98 -0.61 4.25
C VAL A 25 4.62 -2.06 4.03
N MET A 26 5.59 -2.95 4.25
CA MET A 26 5.33 -4.38 4.29
C MET A 26 5.99 -5.03 5.50
N VAL A 27 5.19 -5.78 6.25
CA VAL A 27 5.64 -6.55 7.42
C VAL A 27 4.86 -7.85 7.52
N HIS A 28 5.57 -8.96 7.75
CA HIS A 28 5.00 -10.30 7.87
C HIS A 28 4.03 -10.68 6.72
N GLY A 29 4.38 -10.32 5.47
CA GLY A 29 3.58 -10.61 4.28
C GLY A 29 2.36 -9.70 4.08
N ILE A 30 2.11 -8.74 4.97
CA ILE A 30 1.01 -7.77 4.83
C ILE A 30 1.58 -6.45 4.30
N GLY A 31 1.09 -6.02 3.14
CA GLY A 31 1.39 -4.73 2.55
C GLY A 31 0.28 -3.70 2.82
N TYR A 32 0.65 -2.46 3.11
CA TYR A 32 -0.30 -1.36 3.32
C TYR A 32 0.32 0.00 3.03
N PHE A 33 -0.54 0.99 2.77
CA PHE A 33 -0.15 2.38 2.56
C PHE A 33 -0.50 3.24 3.76
N VAL A 34 0.44 4.06 4.21
CA VAL A 34 0.26 5.06 5.27
C VAL A 34 0.54 6.48 4.75
N PRO A 35 0.04 7.54 5.42
CA PRO A 35 0.24 8.92 4.98
C PRO A 35 1.71 9.35 5.00
N SER A 36 2.47 8.90 6.01
CA SER A 36 3.87 9.30 6.21
C SER A 36 4.70 8.24 6.92
N MET A 37 6.02 8.44 6.97
CA MET A 37 6.95 7.56 7.70
C MET A 37 6.70 7.52 9.21
N ASP A 38 6.08 8.56 9.78
CA ASP A 38 5.77 8.62 11.21
C ASP A 38 4.55 7.75 11.56
N ASP A 39 3.74 7.37 10.55
CA ASP A 39 2.50 6.61 10.71
C ASP A 39 2.67 5.11 10.40
N ILE A 40 3.89 4.61 10.15
CA ILE A 40 4.15 3.24 9.63
C ILE A 40 3.62 2.11 10.54
N ASP A 41 3.43 2.40 11.82
CA ASP A 41 2.90 1.47 12.83
C ASP A 41 1.40 1.66 13.11
N ASP A 42 0.77 2.73 12.60
CA ASP A 42 -0.65 3.01 12.80
C ASP A 42 -1.51 2.46 11.66
N LYS A 43 -1.87 1.17 11.77
CA LYS A 43 -2.74 0.49 10.81
C LYS A 43 -4.15 1.08 10.70
N SER A 44 -4.62 1.78 11.74
CA SER A 44 -5.95 2.41 11.72
C SER A 44 -6.04 3.56 10.72
N ARG A 45 -4.89 4.14 10.37
CA ARG A 45 -4.73 5.18 9.34
C ARG A 45 -4.09 4.64 8.06
N ALA A 46 -4.14 3.33 7.87
CA ALA A 46 -3.56 2.66 6.73
C ALA A 46 -4.61 2.07 5.80
N ILE A 47 -4.22 1.90 4.53
CA ILE A 47 -5.01 1.23 3.50
C ILE A 47 -4.30 -0.08 3.16
N MET A 48 -4.92 -1.21 3.49
CA MET A 48 -4.35 -2.53 3.24
C MET A 48 -4.29 -2.81 1.73
N VAL A 49 -3.25 -3.47 1.25
CA VAL A 49 -3.19 -3.94 -0.13
C VAL A 49 -3.73 -5.37 -0.18
N ASP A 50 -4.92 -5.54 -0.75
CA ASP A 50 -5.55 -6.85 -0.93
C ASP A 50 -5.17 -7.45 -2.27
N PHE A 51 -3.99 -8.08 -2.29
CA PHE A 51 -3.47 -8.76 -3.48
C PHE A 51 -2.77 -10.07 -3.11
N HIS A 52 -3.28 -11.17 -3.65
CA HIS A 52 -2.70 -12.48 -3.40
C HIS A 52 -1.32 -12.60 -4.07
N GLY A 53 -0.29 -12.94 -3.29
CA GLY A 53 1.07 -13.06 -3.81
C GLY A 53 1.85 -11.74 -3.92
N LEU A 54 1.33 -10.65 -3.35
CA LEU A 54 1.95 -9.32 -3.37
C LEU A 54 3.45 -9.34 -3.01
N GLU A 55 3.80 -10.04 -1.92
CA GLU A 55 5.18 -10.14 -1.45
C GLU A 55 6.11 -10.75 -2.49
N LYS A 56 5.66 -11.79 -3.21
CA LYS A 56 6.44 -12.42 -4.27
C LYS A 56 6.66 -11.46 -5.45
N CYS A 57 5.61 -10.75 -5.86
CA CYS A 57 5.69 -9.76 -6.94
C CYS A 57 6.68 -8.64 -6.59
N LEU A 58 6.59 -8.11 -5.36
CA LEU A 58 7.51 -7.11 -4.84
C LEU A 58 8.95 -7.62 -4.81
N LEU A 59 9.23 -8.77 -4.19
CA LEU A 59 10.59 -9.33 -4.10
C LEU A 59 11.24 -9.60 -5.46
N SER A 60 10.43 -9.83 -6.50
CA SER A 60 10.93 -10.01 -7.86
C SER A 60 11.19 -8.70 -8.62
N SER A 61 10.55 -7.60 -8.21
CA SER A 61 10.57 -6.32 -8.94
C SER A 61 11.35 -5.21 -8.23
N VAL A 62 11.36 -5.22 -6.89
CA VAL A 62 11.90 -4.16 -6.03
C VAL A 62 12.81 -4.78 -4.98
N PRO A 63 14.03 -4.27 -4.76
CA PRO A 63 14.89 -4.75 -3.69
C PRO A 63 14.24 -4.54 -2.31
N ALA A 64 14.10 -5.62 -1.53
CA ALA A 64 13.62 -5.54 -0.14
C ALA A 64 14.71 -5.05 0.82
N TYR A 65 14.29 -4.50 1.95
CA TYR A 65 15.17 -4.27 3.09
C TYR A 65 15.52 -5.60 3.78
N GLY A 66 16.80 -5.78 4.09
CA GLY A 66 17.30 -6.93 4.84
C GLY A 66 17.54 -6.59 6.31
N GLY A 67 17.19 -7.52 7.21
CA GLY A 67 17.58 -7.47 8.63
C GLY A 67 16.75 -6.53 9.53
N GLY A 68 15.66 -5.95 9.03
CA GLY A 68 14.75 -5.08 9.78
C GLY A 68 13.37 -5.70 10.00
N LYS A 69 12.52 -4.98 10.77
CA LYS A 69 11.10 -5.34 10.97
C LYS A 69 10.29 -5.27 9.68
N TYR A 70 10.59 -4.29 8.82
CA TYR A 70 9.87 -4.01 7.59
C TYR A 70 10.68 -4.47 6.38
N SER A 71 10.04 -5.22 5.48
CA SER A 71 10.62 -5.61 4.19
C SER A 71 10.59 -4.44 3.19
N TYR A 72 9.58 -3.57 3.30
CA TYR A 72 9.44 -2.35 2.52
C TYR A 72 8.97 -1.22 3.42
N CYS A 73 9.50 -0.03 3.20
CA CYS A 73 9.13 1.20 3.88
C CYS A 73 9.60 2.35 2.98
N ASP A 74 8.88 2.55 1.88
CA ASP A 74 9.31 3.38 0.76
C ASP A 74 8.12 4.23 0.27
N LYS A 75 8.39 5.41 -0.30
CA LYS A 75 7.32 6.16 -0.98
C LYS A 75 6.79 5.31 -2.13
N ALA A 76 5.50 5.37 -2.39
CA ALA A 76 4.87 4.57 -3.41
C ALA A 76 3.55 5.16 -3.89
N MET A 77 3.12 4.66 -5.04
CA MET A 77 1.82 4.97 -5.64
C MET A 77 1.14 3.67 -6.07
N ILE A 78 -0.16 3.56 -5.83
CA ILE A 78 -0.96 2.38 -6.19
C ILE A 78 -2.31 2.81 -6.78
N SER A 79 -2.71 2.19 -7.89
CA SER A 79 -4.03 2.38 -8.48
C SER A 79 -4.84 1.09 -8.43
N GLY A 80 -6.09 1.19 -8.00
CA GLY A 80 -6.98 0.05 -7.83
C GLY A 80 -8.32 0.46 -7.24
N VAL A 81 -9.11 -0.51 -6.79
CA VAL A 81 -10.46 -0.30 -6.28
C VAL A 81 -10.47 -0.39 -4.76
N LEU A 82 -11.02 0.64 -4.09
CA LEU A 82 -11.22 0.61 -2.65
C LEU A 82 -12.37 -0.30 -2.26
N SER A 83 -12.20 -1.05 -1.19
CA SER A 83 -13.23 -1.89 -0.58
C SER A 83 -13.06 -1.94 0.93
N LYS A 84 -14.06 -2.49 1.62
CA LYS A 84 -13.91 -2.83 3.03
C LYS A 84 -12.73 -3.80 3.23
N SER A 85 -11.93 -3.54 4.27
CA SER A 85 -10.83 -4.44 4.64
C SER A 85 -11.37 -5.78 5.18
N PRO A 86 -10.77 -6.92 4.81
CA PRO A 86 -11.04 -8.20 5.46
C PRO A 86 -10.37 -8.32 6.83
N GLN A 87 -9.41 -7.44 7.16
CA GLN A 87 -8.69 -7.43 8.43
C GLN A 87 -9.15 -6.26 9.31
N ALA A 88 -9.47 -6.55 10.58
CA ALA A 88 -10.04 -5.59 11.53
C ALA A 88 -9.10 -4.44 11.90
N GLU A 89 -7.79 -4.59 11.70
CA GLU A 89 -6.79 -3.55 11.99
C GLU A 89 -6.83 -2.39 10.98
N PHE A 90 -7.42 -2.60 9.80
CA PHE A 90 -7.49 -1.60 8.72
C PHE A 90 -8.94 -1.21 8.46
N GLN A 91 -9.19 0.07 8.19
CA GLN A 91 -10.53 0.55 7.87
C GLN A 91 -10.97 0.11 6.46
N CYS A 92 -10.04 0.09 5.51
CA CYS A 92 -10.28 -0.30 4.13
C CYS A 92 -9.07 -1.01 3.52
N ALA A 93 -9.30 -1.59 2.35
CA ALA A 93 -8.30 -2.20 1.52
C ALA A 93 -8.41 -1.67 0.08
N ILE A 94 -7.30 -1.71 -0.65
CA ILE A 94 -7.26 -1.52 -2.09
C ILE A 94 -6.95 -2.86 -2.76
N GLY A 95 -7.84 -3.28 -3.66
CA GLY A 95 -7.71 -4.48 -4.46
C GLY A 95 -7.87 -4.17 -5.94
N ARG A 96 -7.95 -5.20 -6.80
CA ARG A 96 -8.04 -5.06 -8.27
C ARG A 96 -7.00 -4.05 -8.80
N ILE A 97 -5.75 -4.27 -8.41
CA ILE A 97 -4.67 -3.33 -8.63
C ILE A 97 -4.32 -3.32 -10.13
N HIS A 98 -4.15 -2.12 -10.67
CA HIS A 98 -3.77 -1.90 -12.07
C HIS A 98 -2.32 -1.42 -12.19
N ASP A 99 -1.91 -0.53 -11.29
CA ASP A 99 -0.56 0.02 -11.24
C ASP A 99 -0.05 0.03 -9.81
N PHE A 100 1.22 -0.33 -9.63
CA PHE A 100 1.92 -0.17 -8.36
C PHE A 100 3.38 0.20 -8.63
N VAL A 101 3.77 1.38 -8.15
CA VAL A 101 5.11 1.93 -8.29
C VAL A 101 5.70 2.20 -6.90
N VAL A 102 6.91 1.71 -6.66
CA VAL A 102 7.70 2.01 -5.45
C VAL A 102 8.86 2.92 -5.85
N TYR A 103 9.06 4.00 -5.11
CA TYR A 103 10.17 4.93 -5.32
C TYR A 103 11.32 4.53 -4.41
N LYS A 104 12.40 3.98 -5.00
CA LYS A 104 13.57 3.51 -4.24
C LYS A 104 14.85 4.08 -4.84
N TYR A 105 15.74 4.59 -3.99
CA TYR A 105 17.01 5.22 -4.39
C TYR A 105 16.86 6.37 -5.41
N GLY A 106 15.70 7.03 -5.44
CA GLY A 106 15.40 8.10 -6.40
C GLY A 106 14.88 7.61 -7.75
N GLU A 107 14.67 6.30 -7.91
CA GLU A 107 14.14 5.68 -9.13
C GLU A 107 12.72 5.15 -8.92
N GLU A 108 11.92 5.20 -9.98
CA GLU A 108 10.61 4.55 -10.04
C GLU A 108 10.78 3.07 -10.40
N MET A 109 10.25 2.19 -9.55
CA MET A 109 10.26 0.75 -9.77
C MET A 109 8.82 0.25 -9.84
N SER A 110 8.39 -0.16 -11.04
CA SER A 110 7.08 -0.77 -11.25
C SER A 110 7.05 -2.19 -10.70
N VAL A 111 6.01 -2.52 -9.94
CA VAL A 111 5.77 -3.86 -9.43
C VAL A 111 4.98 -4.66 -10.47
N SER A 112 5.52 -5.81 -10.86
CA SER A 112 4.82 -6.72 -11.78
C SER A 112 3.80 -7.55 -10.99
N LEU A 113 2.53 -7.15 -11.06
CA LEU A 113 1.41 -7.75 -10.34
C LEU A 113 0.79 -8.93 -11.10
#